data_AF-A0A1H6R8C6-F1
#
_entry.id   AF-A0A1H6R8C6-F1
#
_cell.length_a   1.000
_cell.length_b   1.000
_cell.length_c   1.000
_cell.angle_alpha   90.00
_cell.angle_beta   90.00
_cell.angle_gamma   90.00
#
_symmetry.space_group_name_H-M   'P 1'
#
loop_
_entity.id
_entity.type
_entity.pdbx_description
1 polymer ?
#
loop_
_entity_poly.entity_id
_entity_poly.type
_entity_poly.pdbx_seq_one_letter_code
_entity_poly.pdbx_strand_id
1 'polypeptide(L)'
;MSIECIRHIENSCEIKQRLALEQESQNNYTVAINYYLEALGRIELLCSSYNAYIELGPSLYIQYIETSLKLAKLYKKEDHYDKYHAVIHKIKSFIINLKSTLNNNKTILNQLNSITEKIN
;
A
#
# COMPACT_ATOMS: atom_id res chain seq x y z
N MET A 1 4.32 14.80 -10.83
CA MET A 1 4.09 13.64 -11.72
C MET A 1 2.82 13.91 -12.52
N SER A 2 2.77 13.65 -13.83
CA SER A 2 1.55 13.86 -14.61
C SER A 2 0.49 12.81 -14.27
N ILE A 3 -0.79 13.12 -14.50
CA ILE A 3 -1.90 12.16 -14.32
C ILE A 3 -1.70 10.92 -15.19
N GLU A 4 -1.20 11.09 -16.42
CA GLU A 4 -0.87 9.98 -17.31
C GLU A 4 0.20 9.06 -16.71
N CYS A 5 1.25 9.65 -16.12
CA CYS A 5 2.32 8.89 -15.47
C CYS A 5 1.79 8.11 -14.25
N ILE A 6 0.91 8.71 -13.45
CA ILE A 6 0.22 8.06 -12.35
C ILE A 6 -0.57 6.84 -12.86
N ARG A 7 -1.40 7.02 -13.89
CA ARG A 7 -2.19 5.94 -14.48
C ARG A 7 -1.32 4.80 -15.04
N HIS A 8 -0.17 5.14 -15.63
CA HIS A 8 0.78 4.12 -16.09
C HIS A 8 1.37 3.31 -14.93
N ILE A 9 1.65 3.94 -13.79
CA ILE A 9 2.16 3.25 -12.59
C ILE A 9 1.06 2.37 -11.97
N GLU A 10 -0.19 2.85 -11.89
CA GLU A 10 -1.35 2.06 -11.43
C GLU A 10 -1.51 0.79 -12.28
N ASN A 11 -1.62 0.94 -13.61
CA ASN A 11 -1.72 -0.19 -14.53
C ASN A 11 -0.52 -1.14 -14.39
N SER A 12 0.69 -0.61 -14.24
CA SER A 12 1.88 -1.42 -14.04
C SER A 12 1.83 -2.21 -12.73
N CYS A 13 1.28 -1.62 -11.66
CA CYS A 13 1.11 -2.28 -10.36
C CYS A 13 0.12 -3.45 -10.48
N GLU A 14 -1.04 -3.22 -11.09
CA GLU A 14 -2.06 -4.26 -11.31
C GLU A 14 -1.51 -5.44 -12.11
N ILE A 15 -0.77 -5.15 -13.19
CA ILE A 15 -0.12 -6.19 -14.00
C ILE A 15 0.82 -7.04 -13.15
N LYS A 16 1.63 -6.40 -12.29
CA LYS A 16 2.59 -7.13 -11.44
C LYS A 16 1.89 -7.98 -10.39
N GLN A 17 0.80 -7.48 -9.78
CA GLN A 17 0.00 -8.26 -8.84
C GLN A 17 -0.65 -9.48 -9.51
N ARG A 18 -1.18 -9.30 -10.73
CA ARG A 18 -1.75 -10.40 -11.51
C ARG A 18 -0.69 -11.45 -11.87
N LEU A 19 0.46 -11.02 -12.39
CA LEU A 19 1.56 -11.94 -12.71
C LEU A 19 2.05 -12.69 -11.47
N ALA A 20 2.11 -12.03 -10.31
CA ALA A 20 2.47 -12.69 -9.06
C ALA A 20 1.49 -13.82 -8.69
N LEU A 21 0.18 -13.56 -8.81
CA LEU A 21 -0.87 -14.55 -8.55
C LEU A 21 -0.81 -15.74 -9.53
N GLU A 22 -0.59 -15.46 -10.82
CA GLU A 22 -0.40 -16.50 -11.84
C GLU A 22 0.79 -17.40 -11.48
N GLN A 23 1.95 -16.81 -11.14
CA GLN A 23 3.12 -17.58 -10.73
C GLN A 23 2.90 -18.34 -9.42
N GLU A 24 2.19 -17.77 -8.45
CA GLU A 24 1.82 -18.43 -7.21
C GLU A 24 0.97 -19.69 -7.47
N SER A 25 -0.02 -19.61 -8.36
CA SER A 25 -0.85 -20.75 -8.76
C SER A 25 -0.06 -21.87 -9.47
N GLN A 26 1.07 -21.52 -10.08
CA GLN A 26 1.99 -22.45 -10.74
C GLN A 26 3.07 -22.99 -9.79
N ASN A 27 3.05 -22.62 -8.51
CA ASN A 27 4.09 -22.91 -7.52
C ASN A 27 5.46 -22.26 -7.81
N ASN A 28 5.52 -21.24 -8.68
CA ASN A 28 6.74 -20.51 -9.00
C ASN A 28 6.99 -19.37 -7.99
N TYR A 29 7.21 -19.75 -6.71
CA TYR A 29 7.20 -18.80 -5.58
C TYR A 29 8.30 -17.74 -5.65
N THR A 30 9.51 -18.08 -6.12
CA THR A 30 10.59 -17.11 -6.33
C THR A 30 10.20 -16.00 -7.29
N VAL A 31 9.52 -16.36 -8.40
CA VAL A 31 9.08 -15.38 -9.41
C VAL A 31 7.90 -14.57 -8.88
N ALA A 32 6.97 -15.20 -8.17
CA ALA A 32 5.85 -14.52 -7.52
C ALA A 32 6.34 -13.48 -6.49
N ILE A 33 7.35 -13.81 -5.68
CA ILE A 33 8.00 -12.90 -4.73
C ILE A 33 8.54 -11.66 -5.47
N ASN A 34 9.26 -11.86 -6.58
CA ASN A 34 9.82 -10.74 -7.35
C ASN A 34 8.73 -9.82 -7.89
N TYR A 35 7.64 -10.37 -8.41
CA TYR A 35 6.50 -9.57 -8.88
C TYR A 35 5.79 -8.83 -7.75
N TYR A 36 5.64 -9.40 -6.55
CA TYR A 36 5.09 -8.68 -5.41
C TYR A 36 6.02 -7.56 -4.91
N LEU A 37 7.34 -7.77 -4.89
CA LEU A 37 8.31 -6.70 -4.57
C LEU A 37 8.21 -5.54 -5.56
N GLU A 38 8.12 -5.87 -6.84
CA GLU A 38 7.90 -4.91 -7.92
C GLU A 38 6.58 -4.13 -7.77
N ALA A 39 5.48 -4.81 -7.41
CA ALA A 39 4.20 -4.18 -7.14
C ALA A 39 4.29 -3.22 -5.93
N LEU A 40 4.95 -3.65 -4.84
CA LEU A 40 5.14 -2.81 -3.66
C LEU A 40 5.93 -1.53 -3.97
N GLY A 41 7.01 -1.62 -4.74
CA GLY A 41 7.76 -0.43 -5.15
C GLY A 41 6.90 0.58 -5.93
N ARG A 42 5.95 0.09 -6.74
CA ARG A 42 4.99 0.95 -7.45
C ARG A 42 3.96 1.55 -6.50
N ILE A 43 3.41 0.78 -5.57
CA ILE A 43 2.49 1.30 -4.55
C ILE A 43 3.18 2.38 -3.70
N GLU A 44 4.43 2.18 -3.30
CA GLU A 44 5.19 3.16 -2.52
C GLU A 44 5.45 4.45 -3.32
N LEU A 45 5.72 4.33 -4.63
CA LEU A 45 5.83 5.47 -5.53
C LEU A 45 4.50 6.21 -5.70
N LEU A 46 3.39 5.47 -5.85
CA LEU A 46 2.04 6.04 -5.90
C LEU A 46 1.72 6.77 -4.61
N CYS A 47 1.90 6.16 -3.43
CA CYS A 47 1.70 6.80 -2.13
C CYS A 47 2.47 8.11 -1.99
N SER A 48 3.74 8.13 -2.45
CA SER A 48 4.57 9.35 -2.41
C SER A 48 4.07 10.45 -3.36
N SER A 49 3.47 10.05 -4.48
CA SER A 49 2.97 10.94 -5.54
C SER A 49 1.55 11.44 -5.26
N TYR A 50 0.74 10.65 -4.55
CA TYR A 50 -0.64 10.95 -4.18
C TYR A 50 -0.79 11.81 -2.94
N ASN A 51 0.30 12.27 -2.33
CA ASN A 51 0.25 13.34 -1.32
C ASN A 51 -0.54 14.59 -1.79
N ALA A 52 -0.87 14.70 -3.09
CA ALA A 52 -1.71 15.74 -3.68
C ALA A 52 -3.20 15.39 -3.93
N TYR A 53 -3.66 14.13 -3.84
CA TYR A 53 -5.07 13.76 -4.14
C TYR A 53 -5.75 13.00 -3.00
N ILE A 54 -6.81 13.59 -2.47
CA ILE A 54 -7.50 13.16 -1.24
C ILE A 54 -8.38 11.91 -1.44
N GLU A 55 -8.83 11.60 -2.66
CA GLU A 55 -9.83 10.54 -2.88
C GLU A 55 -9.23 9.12 -3.02
N LEU A 56 -7.99 8.98 -3.51
CA LEU A 56 -7.38 7.66 -3.78
C LEU A 56 -6.50 7.12 -2.64
N GLY A 57 -6.15 7.97 -1.66
CA GLY A 57 -5.26 7.61 -0.56
C GLY A 57 -5.70 6.37 0.25
N PRO A 58 -6.98 6.25 0.67
CA PRO A 58 -7.41 5.14 1.51
C PRO A 58 -7.30 3.76 0.84
N SER A 59 -7.62 3.64 -0.45
CA SER A 59 -7.58 2.35 -1.17
C SER A 59 -6.14 1.86 -1.38
N LEU A 60 -5.20 2.77 -1.67
CA LEU A 60 -3.78 2.45 -1.85
C LEU A 60 -3.14 1.93 -0.55
N TYR A 61 -3.52 2.47 0.61
CA TYR A 61 -3.03 1.98 1.89
C TYR A 61 -3.48 0.55 2.16
N ILE A 62 -4.72 0.21 1.82
CA ILE A 62 -5.22 -1.17 1.91
C ILE A 62 -4.47 -2.07 0.92
N GLN A 63 -4.32 -1.63 -0.33
CA GLN A 63 -3.58 -2.38 -1.36
C GLN A 63 -2.12 -2.65 -0.93
N TYR A 64 -1.45 -1.69 -0.29
CA TYR A 64 -0.12 -1.86 0.27
C TYR A 64 -0.07 -2.98 1.32
N ILE A 65 -1.00 -2.95 2.27
CA ILE A 65 -1.09 -3.93 3.36
C ILE A 65 -1.36 -5.32 2.79
N GLU A 66 -2.35 -5.45 1.90
CA GLU A 66 -2.72 -6.74 1.30
C GLU A 66 -1.58 -7.34 0.47
N THR A 67 -0.92 -6.52 -0.36
CA THR A 67 0.22 -6.95 -1.17
C THR A 67 1.38 -7.40 -0.29
N SER A 68 1.66 -6.65 0.79
CA SER A 68 2.71 -7.00 1.75
C SER A 68 2.38 -8.29 2.50
N LEU A 69 1.10 -8.54 2.84
CA LEU A 69 0.68 -9.80 3.47
C LEU A 69 0.85 -11.00 2.54
N LYS A 70 0.55 -10.84 1.24
CA LYS A 70 0.80 -11.90 0.23
C LYS A 70 2.29 -12.21 0.12
N LEU A 71 3.14 -11.18 0.05
CA LEU A 71 4.59 -11.34 0.05
C LEU A 71 5.10 -12.06 1.31
N ALA A 72 4.60 -11.68 2.49
CA ALA A 72 4.96 -12.32 3.75
C ALA A 72 4.60 -13.82 3.75
N LYS A 73 3.41 -14.19 3.25
CA LYS A 73 3.00 -15.59 3.12
C LYS A 73 3.98 -16.39 2.25
N LEU A 74 4.42 -15.82 1.14
CA LEU A 74 5.41 -16.47 0.27
C LEU A 74 6.77 -16.62 0.94
N TYR A 75 7.26 -15.59 1.65
CA TYR A 75 8.50 -15.72 2.41
C TYR A 75 8.42 -16.80 3.48
N LYS A 76 7.28 -16.93 4.17
CA LYS A 76 7.06 -18.01 5.13
C LYS A 76 7.04 -19.39 4.45
N LYS A 77 6.48 -19.48 3.24
CA LYS A 77 6.37 -20.74 2.48
C LYS A 77 7.74 -21.24 1.98
N GLU A 78 8.61 -20.30 1.62
CA GLU A 78 9.98 -20.57 1.15
C GLU A 78 11.01 -20.54 2.31
N ASP A 79 10.56 -20.69 3.57
CA ASP A 79 11.40 -20.69 4.79
C ASP A 79 12.31 -19.45 4.96
N HIS A 80 11.99 -18.33 4.31
CA HIS A 80 12.66 -17.04 4.45
C HIS A 80 12.15 -16.26 5.68
N TYR A 81 12.29 -16.82 6.88
CA TYR A 81 11.71 -16.28 8.12
C TYR A 81 12.17 -14.85 8.46
N ASP A 82 13.43 -14.51 8.23
CA ASP A 82 13.94 -13.15 8.48
C ASP A 82 13.20 -12.11 7.63
N LYS A 83 13.00 -12.41 6.34
CA LYS A 83 12.27 -11.55 5.41
C LYS A 83 10.79 -11.48 5.77
N TYR A 84 10.18 -12.61 6.17
CA TYR A 84 8.82 -12.63 6.70
C TYR A 84 8.66 -11.68 7.89
N HIS A 85 9.53 -11.78 8.90
CA HIS A 85 9.46 -10.94 10.08
C HIS A 85 9.68 -9.46 9.75
N ALA A 86 10.62 -9.15 8.86
CA ALA A 86 10.86 -7.78 8.39
C ALA A 86 9.60 -7.18 7.73
N VAL A 87 8.93 -7.93 6.84
CA VAL A 87 7.70 -7.48 6.18
C VAL A 87 6.58 -7.28 7.19
N ILE A 88 6.37 -8.22 8.12
CA ILE A 88 5.34 -8.09 9.17
C ILE A 88 5.60 -6.87 10.07
N HIS A 89 6.86 -6.63 10.44
CA HIS A 89 7.23 -5.46 11.22
C HIS A 89 6.91 -4.16 10.46
N LYS A 90 7.26 -4.10 9.17
CA LYS A 90 6.95 -2.95 8.30
C LYS A 90 5.44 -2.69 8.19
N ILE A 91 4.64 -3.74 8.00
CA ILE A 91 3.16 -3.63 7.97
C ILE A 91 2.63 -3.07 9.29
N LYS A 92 3.08 -3.58 10.44
CA LYS A 92 2.62 -3.12 11.76
C LYS A 92 2.93 -1.63 11.96
N SER A 93 4.16 -1.22 11.68
CA SER A 93 4.58 0.19 11.75
C SER A 93 3.73 1.07 10.84
N PHE A 94 3.50 0.63 9.60
CA PHE A 94 2.67 1.34 8.64
C PHE A 94 1.23 1.53 9.14
N ILE A 95 0.60 0.48 9.69
CA ILE A 95 -0.76 0.57 10.26
C ILE A 95 -0.82 1.53 11.44
N ILE A 96 0.17 1.53 12.32
CA ILE A 96 0.24 2.44 13.47
C ILE A 96 0.32 3.90 12.97
N ASN A 97 1.20 4.18 12.02
CA ASN A 97 1.35 5.51 11.44
C ASN A 97 0.07 5.97 10.75
N LEU A 98 -0.55 5.10 9.95
CA LEU A 98 -1.81 5.40 9.28
C LEU A 98 -2.93 5.73 10.27
N LYS A 99 -3.08 4.96 11.35
CA LYS A 99 -4.05 5.25 12.42
C LYS A 99 -3.82 6.62 13.05
N SER A 100 -2.56 6.97 13.31
CA SER A 100 -2.21 8.30 13.86
C SER A 100 -2.62 9.42 12.89
N THR A 101 -2.30 9.28 11.60
CA THR A 101 -2.68 10.27 10.57
C THR A 101 -4.19 10.44 10.47
N LEU A 102 -4.94 9.33 10.44
CA LEU A 102 -6.40 9.38 10.38
C LEU A 102 -7.02 10.07 11.60
N ASN A 103 -6.47 9.83 12.80
CA ASN A 103 -6.93 10.48 14.02
C ASN A 103 -6.65 12.00 14.01
N ASN A 104 -5.49 12.41 13.51
CA ASN A 104 -5.16 13.82 13.33
C ASN A 104 -6.12 14.49 12.33
N ASN A 105 -6.40 13.84 11.20
CA ASN A 105 -7.35 14.35 10.21
C ASN A 105 -8.76 14.50 10.80
N LYS A 106 -9.21 13.54 11.63
CA LYS A 106 -10.49 13.66 12.36
C LYS A 106 -10.51 14.88 13.29
N THR A 107 -9.39 15.15 13.97
CA THR A 107 -9.26 16.33 14.84
C THR A 107 -9.35 17.63 14.04
N ILE A 108 -8.66 17.72 12.91
CA ILE A 108 -8.72 18.86 11.99
C ILE A 108 -10.15 19.05 11.47
N LEU A 109 -10.81 17.98 11.05
CA LEU A 109 -12.20 18.04 10.57
C LEU A 109 -13.15 18.61 11.64
N ASN A 110 -13.00 18.18 12.89
CA ASN A 110 -13.79 18.72 14.00
C ASN A 110 -13.54 20.22 14.22
N GLN A 111 -12.28 20.67 14.10
CA GLN A 111 -11.93 22.09 14.20
C GLN A 111 -12.56 22.91 13.05
N LEU A 112 -12.50 22.39 11.83
CA LEU A 112 -13.13 23.03 10.67
C LEU A 112 -14.65 23.14 10.83
N ASN A 113 -15.31 22.09 11.33
CA ASN A 113 -16.76 22.13 11.60
C ASN A 113 -17.10 23.20 12.65
N SER A 114 -16.32 23.29 13.74
CA SER A 114 -16.51 24.34 14.75
C SER A 114 -16.29 25.75 14.19
N ILE A 115 -15.37 25.93 13.23
CA ILE A 115 -15.19 27.21 12.54
C ILE A 115 -16.41 27.51 11.66
N THR A 116 -16.86 26.52 10.88
CA THR A 116 -18.06 26.65 10.02
C THR A 116 -19.30 27.05 10.81
N GLU A 117 -19.50 26.48 12.01
CA GLU A 117 -20.60 26.86 12.91
C GLU A 117 -20.49 28.29 13.46
N LYS A 118 -19.29 28.87 13.54
CA LYS A 118 -19.08 30.25 14.03
C LYS A 118 -19.27 31.31 12.95
N ILE A 119 -19.15 30.92 11.68
CA ILE A 119 -19.27 31.82 10.54
C ILE A 119 -20.65 31.74 9.86
N ASN A 120 -21.45 30.73 10.20
CA ASN A 120 -22.86 30.60 9.85
C ASN A 120 -23.74 31.14 10.98
#